data_AF-A0A1V6CJ41-F1
#
_entry.id   AF-A0A1V6CJ41-F1
#
_cell.length_a   1.000
_cell.length_b   1.000
_cell.length_c   1.000
_cell.angle_alpha   90.00
_cell.angle_beta   90.00
_cell.angle_gamma   90.00
#
_symmetry.space_group_name_H-M   'P 1'
#
loop_
_entity.id
_entity.type
_entity.pdbx_description
1 polymer ?
#
loop_
_entity_poly.entity_id
_entity_poly.type
_entity_poly.pdbx_seq_one_letter_code
_entity_poly.pdbx_strand_id
1 'polypeptide(L)' 'MNPPKPTPAQIRAIDRSYEKLRAAGKAYRAAAPDETSPATRLARRLYKAELARHEALLHSSGVYGASRLKGR' A
#
# COMPACT_ATOMS: atom_id res chain seq x y z
N MET A 1 14.37 -10.91 -20.08
CA MET A 1 13.66 -9.66 -20.41
C MET A 1 13.65 -8.77 -19.17
N ASN A 2 14.11 -7.53 -19.27
CA ASN A 2 13.94 -6.54 -18.19
C ASN A 2 12.47 -6.11 -18.16
N PRO A 3 11.84 -5.94 -16.99
CA PRO A 3 10.48 -5.41 -16.94
C PRO A 3 10.46 -4.02 -17.59
N PRO A 4 9.42 -3.69 -18.38
CA PRO A 4 9.30 -2.36 -18.97
C PRO A 4 9.28 -1.33 -17.84
N LYS A 5 10.03 -0.25 -18.01
CA LYS A 5 10.05 0.86 -17.04
C LYS A 5 8.62 1.40 -16.88
N PRO A 6 8.18 1.73 -15.66
CA PRO A 6 6.87 2.33 -15.44
C PRO A 6 6.74 3.64 -16.23
N THR A 7 5.59 3.82 -16.86
CA THR A 7 5.24 5.06 -17.57
C THR A 7 5.09 6.23 -16.58
N PRO A 8 5.22 7.49 -17.03
CA PRO A 8 4.98 8.65 -16.17
C PRO A 8 3.59 8.66 -15.51
N ALA A 9 2.58 8.09 -16.16
CA ALA A 9 1.24 7.94 -15.58
C ALA A 9 1.22 6.93 -14.43
N GLN A 10 1.91 5.80 -14.58
CA GLN A 10 2.05 4.78 -13.52
C GLN A 10 2.83 5.32 -12.32
N ILE A 11 3.91 6.08 -12.57
CA ILE A 11 4.68 6.72 -11.49
C ILE A 11 3.79 7.66 -10.67
N ARG A 12 3.04 8.55 -11.32
CA ARG A 12 2.10 9.46 -10.63
C ARG A 12 1.01 8.71 -9.85
N ALA A 13 0.54 7.59 -10.36
CA ALA A 13 -0.43 6.76 -9.66
C ALA A 13 0.18 6.12 -8.40
N ILE A 14 1.42 5.61 -8.51
CA ILE A 14 2.19 5.02 -7.39
C ILE A 14 2.41 6.07 -6.31
N ASP A 15 2.88 7.27 -6.67
CA ASP A 15 3.12 8.37 -5.73
C ASP A 15 1.84 8.75 -4.97
N ARG A 16 0.73 8.92 -5.69
CA ARG A 16 -0.57 9.24 -5.08
C ARG A 16 -1.05 8.13 -4.15
N SER A 17 -0.85 6.87 -4.52
CA SER A 17 -1.20 5.71 -3.67
C SER A 17 -0.31 5.64 -2.43
N TYR A 18 0.98 5.94 -2.57
CA TYR A 18 1.92 5.98 -1.46
C TYR A 18 1.56 7.07 -0.43
N GLU A 19 1.17 8.25 -0.87
CA GLU A 19 0.72 9.33 0.02
C GLU A 19 -0.52 8.94 0.83
N LYS A 20 -1.48 8.25 0.20
CA LYS A 20 -2.66 7.70 0.91
C LYS A 20 -2.26 6.63 1.92
N LEU A 21 -1.34 5.73 1.56
CA LEU A 21 -0.82 4.70 2.45
C LEU A 21 -0.11 5.33 3.66
N ARG A 22 0.68 6.38 3.43
CA ARG A 22 1.37 7.14 4.47
C ARG A 22 0.37 7.81 5.42
N ALA A 23 -0.66 8.45 4.90
CA ALA A 23 -1.71 9.07 5.70
C ALA A 23 -2.47 8.04 6.55
N ALA A 24 -2.88 6.91 5.95
CA ALA A 24 -3.54 5.82 6.66
C ALA A 24 -2.64 5.20 7.75
N GLY A 25 -1.35 5.02 7.46
CA GLY A 25 -0.37 4.51 8.43
C GLY A 25 -0.08 5.49 9.56
N LYS A 26 -0.16 6.81 9.32
CA LYS A 26 -0.10 7.84 10.38
C LYS A 26 -1.33 7.79 11.27
N ALA A 27 -2.53 7.70 10.68
CA ALA A 27 -3.79 7.59 11.41
C ALA A 27 -3.84 6.32 12.27
N TYR A 28 -3.42 5.17 11.72
CA TYR A 28 -3.33 3.92 12.48
C TYR A 28 -2.32 4.03 13.63
N ARG A 29 -1.12 4.57 13.41
CA ARG A 29 -0.13 4.78 14.49
C ARG A 29 -0.63 5.71 15.59
N ALA A 30 -1.40 6.75 15.24
CA ALA A 30 -2.02 7.63 16.22
C ALA A 30 -3.14 6.94 17.01
N ALA A 31 -3.83 5.97 16.42
CA ALA A 31 -4.89 5.18 17.07
C ALA A 31 -4.37 3.95 17.83
N ALA A 32 -3.15 3.50 17.54
CA ALA A 32 -2.52 2.31 18.12
C ALA A 32 -2.24 2.27 19.64
N PRO A 33 -2.44 3.31 20.49
CA PRO A 33 -2.39 3.09 21.94
C PRO A 33 -3.47 2.12 22.45
N ASP A 34 -4.57 1.90 21.72
CA ASP A 34 -5.64 0.99 22.13
C ASP A 34 -6.23 0.20 20.95
N GLU A 35 -5.81 -1.05 20.76
CA GLU A 35 -6.34 -1.97 19.73
C GLU A 35 -7.76 -2.50 20.05
N THR A 36 -8.28 -2.25 21.26
CA THR A 36 -9.66 -2.62 21.63
C THR A 36 -10.69 -1.62 21.09
N SER A 37 -10.27 -0.38 20.86
CA SER A 37 -11.11 0.68 20.30
C SER A 37 -11.61 0.33 18.87
N PRO A 38 -12.92 0.50 18.59
CA PRO A 38 -13.47 0.40 17.23
C PRO A 38 -12.76 1.32 16.23
N ALA A 39 -12.30 2.49 16.66
CA ALA A 39 -11.59 3.45 15.80
C ALA A 39 -10.23 2.91 15.35
N THR A 40 -9.47 2.28 16.24
CA THR A 40 -8.17 1.67 15.94
C THR A 40 -8.33 0.48 15.00
N ARG A 41 -9.34 -0.36 15.23
CA ARG A 41 -9.68 -1.47 14.34
C ARG A 41 -10.07 -0.99 12.94
N LEU A 42 -10.84 0.09 12.84
CA LEU A 42 -11.18 0.72 11.56
C LEU A 42 -9.94 1.28 10.87
N ALA A 43 -9.10 2.04 11.59
CA ALA A 43 -7.86 2.60 11.06
C ALA A 43 -6.90 1.50 10.54
N ARG A 44 -6.80 0.38 11.27
CA ARG A 44 -6.03 -0.80 10.85
C ARG A 44 -6.57 -1.44 9.58
N ARG A 45 -7.90 -1.58 9.45
CA ARG A 45 -8.55 -2.11 8.23
C ARG A 45 -8.30 -1.21 7.04
N LEU A 46 -8.44 0.11 7.21
CA LEU A 46 -8.18 1.10 6.16
C LEU A 46 -6.71 1.09 5.73
N TYR A 47 -5.78 1.04 6.68
CA TYR A 47 -4.35 0.91 6.39
C TYR A 47 -4.05 -0.36 5.58
N LYS A 48 -4.56 -1.53 6.00
CA LYS A 48 -4.37 -2.79 5.26
C LYS A 48 -4.97 -2.73 3.85
N ALA A 49 -6.14 -2.11 3.69
CA ALA A 49 -6.78 -1.97 2.38
C ALA A 49 -5.99 -1.02 1.45
N GLU A 50 -5.39 0.04 1.99
CA GLU A 50 -4.52 0.93 1.20
C GLU A 50 -3.18 0.26 0.86
N LEU A 51 -2.63 -0.54 1.79
CA LEU A 51 -1.42 -1.32 1.54
C LEU A 51 -1.64 -2.31 0.39
N ALA A 52 -2.72 -3.09 0.41
CA ALA A 52 -3.05 -4.04 -0.65
C ALA A 52 -3.24 -3.34 -2.01
N ARG A 53 -3.90 -2.17 -2.04
CA ARG A 53 -4.06 -1.37 -3.27
C ARG A 53 -2.72 -0.87 -3.79
N HIS A 54 -1.83 -0.43 -2.91
CA HIS A 54 -0.49 0.03 -3.26
C HIS A 54 0.37 -1.12 -3.82
N GLU A 55 0.37 -2.28 -3.16
CA GLU A 55 1.08 -3.49 -3.61
C GLU A 55 0.59 -3.96 -4.98
N ALA A 56 -0.73 -3.97 -5.20
CA ALA A 56 -1.32 -4.32 -6.50
C ALA A 56 -0.89 -3.34 -7.61
N LEU A 57 -0.82 -2.04 -7.29
CA LEU A 57 -0.40 -1.02 -8.24
C LEU A 57 1.08 -1.18 -8.61
N LEU A 58 1.94 -1.44 -7.63
CA LEU A 58 3.36 -1.71 -7.85
C LEU A 58 3.59 -2.97 -8.70
N HIS A 59 2.79 -4.02 -8.45
CA HIS A 59 2.81 -5.25 -9.23
C HIS A 59 2.38 -5.02 -10.69
N SER A 60 1.27 -4.30 -10.89
CA SER A 60 0.77 -3.96 -12.24
C SER A 60 1.71 -3.05 -13.03
N SER A 61 2.57 -2.29 -12.35
CA SER A 61 3.48 -1.33 -12.98
C SER A 61 4.86 -1.91 -13.30
N GLY A 62 5.10 -3.19 -13.01
CA GLY A 62 6.41 -3.84 -13.22
C GLY A 62 7.54 -3.28 -12.34
N VAL A 63 7.22 -2.41 -11.38
CA VAL A 63 8.17 -1.85 -10.40
C VAL A 63 8.54 -2.89 -9.36
N TYR A 64 7.64 -3.86 -9.11
CA TYR A 64 7.93 -5.05 -8.32
C TYR A 64 8.45 -6.19 -9.20
N GLY A 65 9.76 -6.23 -9.38
CA GLY A 65 10.47 -7.47 -9.65
C GLY A 65 10.75 -8.22 -8.34
N ALA A 66 10.31 -9.48 -8.24
CA ALA A 66 11.00 -10.57 -7.52
C ALA A 66 10.61 -11.05 -6.10
N SER A 67 9.62 -10.55 -5.35
CA SER A 67 9.46 -11.02 -3.93
C SER A 67 8.17 -11.73 -3.47
N ARG A 68 7.06 -11.81 -4.22
CA ARG A 68 5.88 -12.59 -3.74
C ARG A 68 5.10 -13.31 -4.85
N LEU A 69 5.75 -14.26 -5.50
CA LEU A 69 5.11 -15.48 -6.02
C LEU A 69 5.65 -16.68 -5.22
N LYS A 70 5.54 -16.65 -3.89
CA LYS A 70 5.77 -17.85 -3.06
C LYS A 70 4.82 -17.79 -1.87
N GLY A 71 3.71 -18.50 -2.04
CA GLY A 71 2.59 -18.56 -1.10
C GLY A 71 1.34 -19.07 -1.81
N ARG A 72 1.51 -20.09 -2.65
CA ARG A 72 0.50 -21.15 -2.79
C ARG A 72 0.58 -21.97 -1.51
#